data_AF-A0A812N6T6-F1
#
_entry.id   AF-A0A812N6T6-F1
#
_cell.length_a   1.000
_cell.length_b   1.000
_cell.length_c   1.000
_cell.angle_alpha   90.00
_cell.angle_beta   90.00
_cell.angle_gamma   90.00
#
_symmetry.space_group_name_H-M   'P 1'
#
loop_
_entity.id
_entity.type
_entity.pdbx_description
1 polymer ?
#
loop_
_entity_poly.entity_id
_entity_poly.type
_entity_poly.pdbx_seq_one_letter_code
_entity_poly.pdbx_strand_id
1 'polypeptide(L)'
;MKDKILPNWFGHDCPRCGHGTLGKLSYVKPKKAWGYRCGHRHCHKLLLAHDFHPIFFTGAGNSFTSLRHQAAVLFCAVAGVSCQAAHLILDLDHKAVERVYTNVDIARARYVQLKEKDIQYGGKWQDVEVDEVDLGKLTVVLHSDGARAYKLKLPGMVHCNVVHKKKKVKVNGKVQWVKPHYTKIYTLKLPTGGTMQVKRNMWEVTGNMLDTLFWAS
;
A
#
# COMPACT_ATOMS: atom_id res chain seq x y z
N MET A 1 -17.66 -12.46 -19.10
CA MET A 1 -16.39 -11.79 -18.73
C MET A 1 -15.46 -12.89 -18.24
N LYS A 2 -14.30 -13.07 -18.87
CA LYS A 2 -13.39 -14.18 -18.54
C LYS A 2 -12.56 -13.89 -17.28
N ASP A 3 -12.26 -12.61 -17.05
CA ASP A 3 -11.24 -12.20 -16.08
C ASP A 3 -11.79 -11.98 -14.66
N LYS A 4 -13.12 -12.09 -14.46
CA LYS A 4 -13.84 -11.89 -13.17
C LYS A 4 -13.57 -10.56 -12.44
N ILE A 5 -12.90 -9.60 -13.09
CA ILE A 5 -12.62 -8.26 -12.52
C ILE A 5 -13.92 -7.46 -12.31
N LEU A 6 -14.84 -7.52 -13.27
CA LEU A 6 -16.12 -6.83 -13.18
C LEU A 6 -17.21 -7.76 -12.63
N PRO A 7 -18.08 -7.26 -11.74
CA PRO A 7 -19.20 -8.03 -11.23
C PRO A 7 -20.15 -8.44 -12.35
N ASN A 8 -20.61 -9.69 -12.30
CA ASN A 8 -21.70 -10.16 -13.16
C ASN A 8 -23.02 -9.81 -12.49
N TRP A 9 -23.73 -8.82 -13.03
CA TRP A 9 -25.02 -8.38 -12.49
C TRP A 9 -26.22 -9.13 -13.07
N PHE A 10 -26.01 -10.08 -13.99
CA PHE A 10 -27.11 -10.84 -14.58
C PHE A 10 -27.89 -11.61 -13.50
N GLY A 11 -29.20 -11.43 -13.47
CA GLY A 11 -30.07 -12.11 -12.50
C GLY A 11 -30.11 -11.48 -11.10
N HIS A 12 -29.32 -10.43 -10.84
CA HIS A 12 -29.37 -9.70 -9.57
C HIS A 12 -30.49 -8.65 -9.55
N ASP A 13 -30.91 -8.29 -8.34
CA ASP A 13 -31.86 -7.21 -8.11
C ASP A 13 -31.24 -5.87 -8.50
N CYS A 14 -32.05 -5.02 -9.12
CA CYS A 14 -31.62 -3.73 -9.63
C CYS A 14 -31.33 -2.79 -8.45
N PRO A 15 -30.08 -2.32 -8.27
CA PRO A 15 -29.72 -1.46 -7.13
C PRO A 15 -30.35 -0.07 -7.21
N ARG A 16 -30.97 0.29 -8.34
CA ARG A 16 -31.65 1.60 -8.52
C ARG A 16 -33.13 1.58 -8.17
N CYS A 17 -33.79 0.42 -8.20
CA CYS A 17 -35.23 0.32 -7.92
C CYS A 17 -35.60 -0.76 -6.91
N GLY A 18 -34.70 -1.67 -6.54
CA GLY A 18 -34.94 -2.73 -5.56
C GLY A 18 -35.89 -3.85 -6.00
N HIS A 19 -36.66 -3.67 -7.08
CA HIS A 19 -37.74 -4.60 -7.46
C HIS A 19 -37.50 -5.35 -8.78
N GLY A 20 -36.69 -4.80 -9.68
CA GLY A 20 -36.49 -5.38 -11.01
C GLY A 20 -35.24 -6.24 -11.08
N THR A 21 -35.33 -7.37 -11.78
CA THR A 21 -34.14 -8.17 -12.08
C THR A 21 -33.39 -7.60 -13.28
N LEU A 22 -32.05 -7.62 -13.22
CA LEU A 22 -31.18 -7.17 -14.29
C LEU A 22 -31.07 -8.24 -15.39
N GLY A 23 -31.37 -7.84 -16.63
CA GLY A 23 -31.29 -8.70 -17.81
C GLY A 23 -29.86 -8.98 -18.26
N LYS A 24 -29.69 -9.70 -19.38
CA LYS A 24 -28.37 -10.07 -19.92
C LYS A 24 -27.54 -8.84 -20.29
N LEU A 25 -26.23 -8.93 -20.09
CA LEU A 25 -25.27 -7.92 -20.52
C LEU A 25 -25.41 -7.67 -22.03
N SER A 26 -25.67 -6.42 -22.41
CA SER A 26 -25.84 -6.03 -23.80
C SER A 26 -25.08 -4.75 -24.12
N TYR A 27 -24.66 -4.61 -25.37
CA TYR A 27 -23.99 -3.40 -25.85
C TYR A 27 -25.04 -2.34 -26.21
N VAL A 28 -24.98 -1.19 -25.54
CA VAL A 28 -25.91 -0.08 -25.75
C VAL A 28 -25.27 0.93 -26.69
N LYS A 29 -25.64 0.86 -27.98
CA LYS A 29 -25.07 1.70 -29.05
C LYS A 29 -25.04 3.20 -28.71
N PRO A 30 -26.13 3.83 -28.21
CA PRO A 30 -26.11 5.28 -27.91
C PRO A 30 -25.07 5.69 -26.87
N LYS A 31 -24.78 4.81 -25.90
CA LYS A 31 -23.80 5.07 -24.84
C LYS A 31 -22.41 4.50 -25.14
N LYS A 32 -22.27 3.80 -26.27
CA LYS A 32 -21.06 3.06 -26.66
C LYS A 32 -20.49 2.17 -25.53
N ALA A 33 -21.35 1.64 -24.68
CA ALA A 33 -20.96 0.95 -23.45
C ALA A 33 -21.76 -0.33 -23.23
N TRP A 34 -21.15 -1.27 -22.52
CA TRP A 34 -21.79 -2.50 -22.09
C TRP A 34 -22.55 -2.27 -20.78
N GLY A 35 -23.80 -2.73 -20.72
CA GLY A 35 -24.63 -2.58 -19.52
C GLY A 35 -25.78 -3.59 -19.42
N TYR A 36 -26.34 -3.64 -18.22
CA TYR A 36 -27.48 -4.45 -17.82
C TYR A 36 -28.72 -3.57 -17.77
N ARG A 37 -29.80 -3.97 -18.44
CA ARG A 37 -31.08 -3.25 -18.40
C ARG A 37 -31.97 -3.87 -17.32
N CYS A 38 -32.57 -3.02 -16.48
CA CYS A 38 -33.58 -3.45 -15.53
C CYS A 38 -34.87 -3.89 -16.27
N GLY A 39 -35.37 -5.08 -15.94
CA GLY A 39 -36.59 -5.66 -16.51
C GLY A 39 -37.90 -5.09 -15.94
N HIS A 40 -37.85 -4.31 -14.86
CA HIS A 40 -39.05 -3.71 -14.26
C HIS A 40 -39.63 -2.61 -15.15
N ARG A 41 -40.94 -2.70 -15.44
CA ARG A 41 -41.68 -1.84 -16.38
C ARG A 41 -41.59 -0.35 -16.07
N HIS A 42 -41.45 0.03 -14.80
CA HIS A 42 -41.33 1.43 -14.39
C HIS A 42 -39.89 1.92 -14.21
N CYS A 43 -38.90 1.03 -14.25
CA CYS A 43 -37.50 1.40 -14.06
C CYS A 43 -36.80 1.59 -15.40
N HIS A 44 -36.67 0.51 -16.18
CA HIS A 44 -35.90 0.44 -17.42
C HIS A 44 -34.50 1.08 -17.40
N LYS A 45 -33.95 1.38 -16.21
CA LYS A 45 -32.65 2.03 -16.06
C LYS A 45 -31.55 1.07 -16.51
N LEU A 46 -30.53 1.66 -17.12
CA LEU A 46 -29.32 0.94 -17.52
C LEU A 46 -28.29 1.04 -16.39
N LEU A 47 -27.77 -0.10 -15.99
CA LEU A 47 -26.62 -0.24 -15.11
C LEU A 47 -25.39 -0.58 -15.97
N LEU A 48 -24.32 0.21 -15.90
CA LEU A 48 -23.10 -0.11 -16.65
C LEU A 48 -22.34 -1.27 -15.98
N ALA A 49 -21.55 -1.99 -16.76
CA ALA A 49 -20.82 -3.16 -16.27
C ALA A 49 -19.86 -2.87 -15.11
N HIS A 50 -19.37 -1.64 -15.03
CA HIS A 50 -18.44 -1.17 -14.00
C HIS A 50 -19.11 -0.27 -12.96
N ASP A 51 -20.45 -0.12 -12.99
CA ASP A 51 -21.17 0.58 -11.93
C ASP A 51 -20.93 -0.13 -10.60
N PHE A 52 -20.70 0.66 -9.55
CA PHE A 52 -20.38 0.21 -8.18
C PHE A 52 -19.05 -0.55 -8.02
N HIS A 53 -18.18 -0.55 -9.03
CA HIS A 53 -16.82 -1.04 -8.85
C HIS A 53 -16.01 -0.07 -7.97
N PRO A 54 -15.21 -0.55 -6.98
CA PRO A 54 -14.47 0.34 -6.09
C PRO A 54 -13.41 1.18 -6.80
N ILE A 55 -12.88 0.67 -7.92
CA ILE A 55 -11.80 1.33 -8.68
C ILE A 55 -12.34 2.18 -9.85
N PHE A 56 -13.32 1.65 -10.59
CA PHE A 56 -13.79 2.27 -11.83
C PHE A 56 -14.93 3.24 -11.53
N PHE A 57 -15.01 4.31 -12.29
CA PHE A 57 -16.03 5.33 -12.10
C PHE A 57 -16.75 5.65 -13.40
N THR A 58 -17.98 6.16 -13.28
CA THR A 58 -18.73 6.69 -14.40
C THR A 58 -18.58 8.21 -14.47
N GLY A 59 -18.23 8.72 -15.65
CA GLY A 59 -18.23 10.15 -15.97
C GLY A 59 -19.33 10.52 -16.97
N ALA A 60 -19.66 11.80 -17.04
CA ALA A 60 -20.56 12.37 -18.05
C ALA A 60 -19.93 13.63 -18.67
N GLY A 61 -20.32 13.94 -19.92
CA GLY A 61 -19.79 15.11 -20.65
C GLY A 61 -18.29 15.03 -20.90
N ASN A 62 -17.60 16.16 -20.80
CA ASN A 62 -16.16 16.27 -21.05
C ASN A 62 -15.29 15.51 -20.03
N SER A 63 -15.87 15.11 -18.89
CA SER A 63 -15.22 14.28 -17.87
C SER A 63 -15.35 12.77 -18.15
N PHE A 64 -15.86 12.38 -19.33
CA PHE A 64 -16.05 10.99 -19.69
C PHE A 64 -14.71 10.31 -20.00
N THR A 65 -14.23 9.48 -19.08
CA THR A 65 -13.12 8.55 -19.33
C THR A 65 -13.68 7.17 -19.62
N SER A 66 -13.41 6.65 -20.82
CA SER A 66 -13.88 5.31 -21.18
C SER A 66 -13.29 4.23 -20.27
N LEU A 67 -14.01 3.12 -20.05
CA LEU A 67 -13.51 1.99 -19.27
C LEU A 67 -12.16 1.45 -19.76
N ARG A 68 -11.90 1.48 -21.08
CA ARG A 68 -10.61 1.06 -21.67
C ARG A 68 -9.45 1.90 -21.11
N HIS A 69 -9.61 3.21 -21.13
CA HIS A 69 -8.61 4.15 -20.59
C HIS A 69 -8.45 3.98 -19.07
N GLN A 70 -9.55 3.83 -18.32
CA GLN A 70 -9.45 3.56 -16.88
C GLN A 70 -8.72 2.23 -16.58
N ALA A 71 -8.95 1.19 -17.38
CA ALA A 71 -8.25 -0.08 -17.24
C ALA A 71 -6.76 0.03 -17.57
N ALA A 72 -6.39 0.84 -18.57
CA ALA A 72 -4.99 1.12 -18.89
C ALA A 72 -4.30 1.87 -17.72
N VAL A 73 -4.97 2.86 -17.13
CA VAL A 73 -4.46 3.56 -15.93
C VAL A 73 -4.27 2.58 -14.77
N LEU A 74 -5.23 1.69 -14.52
CA LEU A 74 -5.12 0.66 -13.50
C LEU A 74 -3.90 -0.25 -13.74
N PHE A 75 -3.63 -0.62 -14.99
CA PHE A 75 -2.46 -1.40 -15.35
C PHE A 75 -1.16 -0.65 -15.01
N CYS A 76 -1.06 0.65 -15.33
CA CYS A 76 0.07 1.49 -14.93
C CYS A 76 0.24 1.56 -13.40
N ALA A 77 -0.87 1.72 -12.67
CA ALA A 77 -0.84 1.79 -11.20
C ALA A 77 -0.34 0.48 -10.57
N VAL A 78 -0.78 -0.67 -11.09
CA VAL A 78 -0.32 -1.99 -10.63
C VAL A 78 1.15 -2.23 -11.00
N ALA A 79 1.61 -1.72 -12.15
CA ALA A 79 3.01 -1.80 -12.58
C ALA A 79 3.95 -0.83 -11.83
N GLY A 80 3.44 -0.03 -10.87
CA GLY A 80 4.26 0.90 -10.09
C GLY A 80 4.68 2.17 -10.83
N VAL A 81 4.02 2.48 -11.96
CA VAL A 81 4.25 3.74 -12.68
C VAL A 81 3.71 4.90 -11.84
N SER A 82 4.42 6.02 -11.78
CA SER A 82 3.92 7.20 -11.05
C SER A 82 2.69 7.81 -11.74
N CYS A 83 1.81 8.45 -10.95
CA CYS A 83 0.62 9.12 -11.49
C CYS A 83 0.98 10.19 -12.53
N GLN A 84 2.12 10.89 -12.35
CA GLN A 84 2.61 11.88 -13.32
C GLN A 84 3.10 11.23 -14.62
N ALA A 85 3.78 10.09 -14.56
CA ALA A 85 4.17 9.39 -15.78
C ALA A 85 2.95 8.81 -16.51
N ALA A 86 1.97 8.26 -15.77
CA ALA A 86 0.80 7.61 -16.34
C ALA A 86 -0.10 8.56 -17.15
N HIS A 87 -0.30 9.81 -16.71
CA HIS A 87 -1.09 10.78 -17.48
C HIS A 87 -0.41 11.19 -18.79
N LEU A 88 0.93 11.27 -18.81
CA LEU A 88 1.70 11.57 -20.02
C LEU A 88 1.71 10.38 -21.00
N ILE A 89 1.91 9.16 -20.48
CA ILE A 89 1.97 7.94 -21.31
C ILE A 89 0.63 7.68 -22.00
N LEU A 90 -0.48 7.90 -21.30
CA LEU A 90 -1.81 7.59 -21.80
C LEU A 90 -2.51 8.78 -22.47
N ASP A 91 -1.89 9.96 -22.46
CA ASP A 91 -2.47 11.22 -22.93
C ASP A 91 -3.89 11.46 -22.35
N LEU A 92 -3.97 11.37 -21.03
CA LEU A 92 -5.22 11.50 -20.27
C LEU A 92 -5.17 12.70 -19.33
N ASP A 93 -6.36 13.25 -19.02
CA ASP A 93 -6.47 14.27 -17.99
C ASP A 93 -5.96 13.74 -16.64
N HIS A 94 -5.08 14.52 -16.01
CA HIS A 94 -4.44 14.17 -14.74
C HIS A 94 -5.44 13.81 -13.63
N LYS A 95 -6.63 14.44 -13.59
CA LYS A 95 -7.64 14.15 -12.55
C LYS A 95 -8.27 12.78 -12.73
N ALA A 96 -8.44 12.35 -13.98
CA ALA A 96 -8.95 11.00 -14.27
C ALA A 96 -7.95 9.94 -13.82
N VAL A 97 -6.66 10.18 -14.03
CA VAL A 97 -5.58 9.28 -13.60
C VAL A 97 -5.50 9.23 -12.07
N GLU A 98 -5.38 10.40 -11.43
CA GLU A 98 -5.29 10.53 -9.98
C GLU A 98 -6.47 9.84 -9.27
N ARG A 99 -7.68 10.00 -9.80
CA ARG A 99 -8.87 9.33 -9.25
C ARG A 99 -8.75 7.81 -9.25
N VAL A 100 -8.20 7.19 -10.29
CA VAL A 100 -8.00 5.73 -10.33
C VAL A 100 -6.95 5.32 -9.30
N TYR A 101 -5.83 6.05 -9.18
CA TYR A 101 -4.79 5.76 -8.19
C TYR A 101 -5.35 5.83 -6.76
N THR A 102 -6.01 6.93 -6.42
CA THR A 102 -6.64 7.10 -5.10
C THR A 102 -7.66 6.00 -4.82
N ASN A 103 -8.48 5.60 -5.80
CA ASN A 103 -9.44 4.52 -5.63
C ASN A 103 -8.75 3.15 -5.41
N VAL A 104 -7.61 2.89 -6.06
CA VAL A 104 -6.81 1.68 -5.85
C VAL A 104 -6.29 1.63 -4.43
N ASP A 105 -5.77 2.74 -3.91
CA ASP A 105 -5.24 2.79 -2.54
C ASP A 105 -6.36 2.64 -1.50
N ILE A 106 -7.52 3.28 -1.71
CA ILE A 106 -8.70 3.07 -0.87
C ILE A 106 -9.16 1.60 -0.92
N ALA A 107 -9.18 0.98 -2.09
CA ALA A 107 -9.58 -0.42 -2.24
C ALA A 107 -8.60 -1.36 -1.53
N ARG A 108 -7.29 -1.11 -1.63
CA ARG A 108 -6.23 -1.83 -0.92
C ARG A 108 -6.38 -1.67 0.59
N ALA A 109 -6.55 -0.44 1.09
CA ALA A 109 -6.75 -0.17 2.51
C ALA A 109 -7.96 -0.93 3.08
N ARG A 110 -9.09 -0.92 2.37
CA ARG A 110 -10.29 -1.68 2.76
C ARG A 110 -10.03 -3.19 2.77
N TYR A 111 -9.30 -3.71 1.79
CA TYR A 111 -8.95 -5.12 1.74
C TYR A 111 -8.06 -5.54 2.90
N VAL A 112 -7.03 -4.74 3.22
CA VAL A 112 -6.15 -4.96 4.37
C VAL A 112 -6.95 -4.99 5.66
N GLN A 113 -7.82 -3.99 5.90
CA GLN A 113 -8.68 -3.95 7.09
C GLN A 113 -9.63 -5.15 7.23
N LEU A 114 -10.16 -5.66 6.11
CA LEU A 114 -10.99 -6.86 6.11
C LEU A 114 -10.16 -8.10 6.48
N LYS A 115 -8.94 -8.21 5.94
CA LYS A 115 -8.05 -9.34 6.21
C LYS A 115 -7.45 -9.30 7.60
N GLU A 116 -7.12 -8.13 8.13
CA GLU A 116 -6.65 -7.97 9.50
C GLU A 116 -7.64 -8.49 10.53
N LYS A 117 -8.95 -8.35 10.29
CA LYS A 117 -9.99 -8.91 11.15
C LYS A 117 -10.03 -10.44 11.14
N ASP A 118 -9.66 -11.05 10.02
CA ASP A 118 -9.58 -12.51 9.88
C ASP A 118 -8.32 -13.08 10.55
N ILE A 119 -7.29 -12.26 10.77
CA ILE A 119 -6.06 -12.67 11.45
C ILE A 119 -6.35 -12.79 12.95
N GLN A 120 -6.49 -14.03 13.42
CA GLN A 120 -6.50 -14.32 14.86
C GLN A 120 -5.10 -14.17 15.44
N TYR A 121 -4.88 -13.13 16.22
CA TYR A 121 -3.65 -12.96 17.00
C TYR A 121 -3.70 -13.90 18.23
N GLY A 122 -2.81 -14.90 18.27
CA GLY A 122 -2.82 -15.93 19.33
C GLY A 122 -1.61 -16.87 19.32
N GLY A 123 -0.57 -16.48 20.06
CA GLY A 123 0.66 -17.21 20.38
C GLY A 123 1.32 -16.54 21.60
N LYS A 124 2.55 -16.91 22.00
CA LYS A 124 3.30 -16.12 23.01
C LYS A 124 3.44 -14.68 22.50
N TRP A 125 2.60 -13.79 23.02
CA TRP A 125 2.57 -12.38 22.67
C TRP A 125 3.97 -11.77 22.87
N GLN A 126 4.54 -11.26 21.79
CA GLN A 126 5.60 -10.27 21.83
C GLN A 126 5.01 -9.00 21.23
N ASP A 127 4.93 -7.95 22.03
CA ASP A 127 4.56 -6.62 21.54
C ASP A 127 5.59 -6.22 20.47
N VAL A 128 5.12 -6.07 19.23
CA VAL A 128 5.87 -5.44 18.15
C VAL A 128 5.10 -4.16 17.83
N GLU A 129 5.53 -3.05 18.43
CA GLU A 129 5.09 -1.72 18.02
C GLU A 129 5.70 -1.43 16.64
N VAL A 130 4.83 -1.37 15.62
CA VAL A 130 5.19 -0.96 14.26
C VAL A 130 4.76 0.49 14.12
N ASP A 131 5.63 1.41 14.54
CA ASP A 131 5.42 2.82 14.29
C ASP A 131 5.91 3.15 12.87
N GLU A 132 4.93 3.37 12.01
CA GLU A 132 4.96 3.91 10.64
C GLU A 132 5.61 3.04 9.53
N VAL A 133 4.76 2.57 8.61
CA VAL A 133 5.15 1.93 7.35
C VAL A 133 5.00 2.97 6.23
N ASP A 134 6.12 3.50 5.75
CA ASP A 134 6.13 4.32 4.52
C ASP A 134 6.27 3.40 3.30
N LEU A 135 5.15 3.09 2.64
CA LEU A 135 5.08 2.23 1.45
C LEU A 135 5.60 2.91 0.17
N GLY A 136 6.04 4.17 0.23
CA GLY A 136 6.50 4.92 -0.93
C GLY A 136 7.93 4.59 -1.40
N LYS A 137 8.73 3.92 -0.57
CA LYS A 137 10.11 3.54 -0.86
C LYS A 137 10.32 2.13 -0.31
N LEU A 138 10.82 1.21 -1.14
CA LEU A 138 11.12 -0.20 -0.81
C LEU A 138 12.28 -0.34 0.21
N THR A 139 12.20 0.37 1.32
CA THR A 139 13.26 0.49 2.32
C THR A 139 12.63 0.46 3.70
N VAL A 140 12.67 -0.70 4.36
CA VAL A 140 12.18 -0.86 5.73
C VAL A 140 13.26 -0.39 6.70
N VAL A 141 12.98 0.66 7.47
CA VAL A 141 13.84 1.14 8.55
C VAL A 141 13.16 0.83 9.88
N LEU A 142 13.71 -0.09 10.66
CA LEU A 142 13.21 -0.39 12.00
C LEU A 142 13.97 0.46 13.03
N HIS A 143 13.28 1.42 13.63
CA HIS A 143 13.76 2.22 14.75
C HIS A 143 13.09 1.72 16.03
N SER A 144 13.86 1.63 17.12
CA SER A 144 13.32 1.35 18.45
C SER A 144 14.08 2.13 19.51
N ASP A 145 13.45 3.10 20.16
CA ASP A 145 14.01 3.85 21.30
C ASP A 145 13.61 3.29 22.67
N GLY A 146 12.78 2.25 22.70
CA GLY A 146 12.41 1.56 23.94
C GLY A 146 13.53 0.70 24.53
N ALA A 147 13.70 0.75 25.86
CA ALA A 147 14.60 -0.14 26.59
C ALA A 147 14.30 -1.65 26.41
N ARG A 148 13.12 -1.99 25.89
CA ARG A 148 12.65 -3.36 25.63
C ARG A 148 13.07 -3.91 24.27
N ALA A 149 13.45 -3.07 23.31
CA ALA A 149 13.73 -3.48 21.94
C ALA A 149 15.06 -4.25 21.76
N TYR A 150 15.94 -4.24 22.76
CA TYR A 150 17.24 -4.92 22.71
C TYR A 150 17.17 -6.44 22.88
N LYS A 151 15.99 -7.00 23.19
CA LYS A 151 15.81 -8.46 23.33
C LYS A 151 15.41 -9.14 22.03
N LEU A 152 14.93 -8.39 21.05
CA LEU A 152 14.57 -8.94 19.76
C LEU A 152 15.85 -9.18 18.96
N LYS A 153 16.07 -10.44 18.55
CA LYS A 153 17.15 -10.81 17.61
C LYS A 153 16.49 -11.28 16.32
N LEU A 154 16.55 -10.45 15.29
CA LEU A 154 16.10 -10.82 13.95
C LEU A 154 17.31 -11.25 13.10
N PRO A 155 17.26 -12.41 12.42
CA PRO A 155 18.31 -12.81 11.49
C PRO A 155 18.51 -11.74 10.41
N GLY A 156 19.76 -11.31 10.19
CA GLY A 156 20.11 -10.29 9.19
C GLY A 156 20.07 -8.83 9.68
N MET A 157 19.63 -8.58 10.91
CA MET A 157 19.50 -7.22 11.46
C MET A 157 20.72 -6.83 12.31
N VAL A 158 21.34 -5.69 11.98
CA VAL A 158 22.50 -5.16 12.72
C VAL A 158 22.02 -4.31 13.88
N HIS A 159 22.10 -4.85 15.10
CA HIS A 159 21.73 -4.11 16.31
C HIS A 159 22.90 -3.26 16.83
N CYS A 160 22.65 -1.99 17.11
CA CYS A 160 23.64 -1.11 17.74
C CYS A 160 23.47 -1.09 19.27
N ASN A 161 24.59 -1.22 19.99
CA ASN A 161 24.60 -1.28 21.46
C ASN A 161 24.43 0.10 22.11
N VAL A 162 23.23 0.49 22.56
CA VAL A 162 22.96 1.83 23.10
C VAL A 162 23.26 1.93 24.61
N VAL A 163 23.95 2.99 25.04
CA VAL A 163 24.31 3.23 26.45
C VAL A 163 23.38 4.31 27.03
N HIS A 164 22.36 3.91 27.78
CA HIS A 164 21.41 4.83 28.42
C HIS A 164 21.76 5.19 29.88
N LYS A 165 22.78 4.56 30.47
CA LYS A 165 23.02 4.64 31.91
C LYS A 165 24.18 5.58 32.24
N LYS A 166 23.91 6.60 33.07
CA LYS A 166 24.96 7.39 33.73
C LYS A 166 25.89 6.43 34.48
N LYS A 167 27.20 6.57 34.29
CA LYS A 167 28.20 5.75 34.99
C LYS A 167 28.76 6.57 36.15
N LYS A 168 28.89 5.97 37.33
CA LYS A 168 29.71 6.54 38.40
C LYS A 168 31.17 6.36 38.00
N VAL A 169 31.91 7.45 37.90
CA VAL A 169 33.33 7.44 37.56
C VAL A 169 34.07 8.26 38.61
N LYS A 170 35.26 7.80 39.03
CA LYS A 170 36.12 8.55 39.96
C LYS A 170 36.97 9.49 39.11
N VAL A 171 36.66 10.78 39.17
CA VAL A 171 37.41 11.83 38.46
C VAL A 171 38.06 12.70 39.53
N ASN A 172 39.40 12.76 39.53
CA ASN A 172 40.19 13.49 40.52
C ASN A 172 39.82 13.18 41.99
N GLY A 173 39.72 11.90 42.33
CA GLY A 173 39.46 11.46 43.70
C GLY A 173 37.99 11.50 44.15
N LYS A 174 37.12 12.23 43.45
CA LYS A 174 35.69 12.36 43.77
C LYS A 174 34.83 11.49 42.85
N VAL A 175 33.79 10.87 43.41
CA VAL A 175 32.85 10.03 42.65
C VAL A 175 31.78 10.92 42.03
N GLN A 176 31.74 11.00 40.69
CA GLN A 176 30.78 11.82 39.97
C GLN A 176 29.95 10.96 39.00
N TRP A 177 28.68 11.33 38.86
CA TRP A 177 27.81 10.75 37.84
C TRP A 177 28.06 11.44 36.50
N VAL A 178 28.68 10.72 35.56
CA VAL A 178 28.97 11.25 34.22
C VAL A 178 27.82 10.87 33.28
N LYS A 179 27.28 11.88 32.56
CA LYS A 179 26.27 11.65 31.52
C LYS A 179 26.88 10.81 30.38
N PRO A 180 26.12 9.90 29.75
CA PRO A 180 26.61 9.16 28.60
C PRO A 180 26.99 10.12 27.47
N HIS A 181 28.06 9.81 26.75
CA HIS A 181 28.42 10.53 25.53
C HIS A 181 27.62 9.93 24.38
N TYR A 182 26.56 10.63 23.94
CA TYR A 182 25.57 10.09 23.01
C TYR A 182 26.04 10.07 21.55
N THR A 183 26.88 11.04 21.16
CA THR A 183 27.37 11.19 19.79
C THR A 183 28.71 10.46 19.63
N LYS A 184 28.63 9.19 19.25
CA LYS A 184 29.77 8.47 18.64
C LYS A 184 29.40 8.12 17.20
N ILE A 185 30.34 8.37 16.28
CA ILE A 185 30.26 7.94 14.89
C ILE A 185 30.81 6.52 14.83
N TYR A 186 30.05 5.60 14.23
CA TYR A 186 30.47 4.22 14.06
C TYR A 186 30.61 3.90 12.58
N THR A 187 31.68 3.20 12.23
CA THR A 187 31.86 2.62 10.90
C THR A 187 31.32 1.19 10.93
N LEU A 188 30.18 0.96 10.27
CA LEU A 188 29.57 -0.35 10.11
C LEU A 188 30.06 -0.99 8.81
N LYS A 189 30.39 -2.28 8.85
CA LYS A 189 30.62 -3.10 7.65
C LYS A 189 29.29 -3.73 7.24
N LEU A 190 28.87 -3.48 6.01
CA LEU A 190 27.64 -4.02 5.43
C LEU A 190 27.87 -5.47 4.98
N PRO A 191 26.80 -6.30 4.92
CA PRO A 191 26.88 -7.66 4.39
C PRO A 191 27.38 -7.72 2.94
N THR A 192 27.17 -6.63 2.18
CA THR A 192 27.62 -6.46 0.78
C THR A 192 29.11 -6.11 0.65
N GLY A 193 29.85 -5.99 1.76
CA GLY A 193 31.29 -5.67 1.78
C GLY A 193 31.62 -4.17 1.85
N GLY A 194 30.62 -3.28 1.72
CA GLY A 194 30.80 -1.83 1.88
C GLY A 194 30.94 -1.38 3.34
N THR A 195 31.42 -0.16 3.57
CA THR A 195 31.45 0.47 4.90
C THR A 195 30.61 1.74 4.94
N MET A 196 29.84 1.94 6.01
CA MET A 196 29.01 3.12 6.21
C MET A 196 29.32 3.77 7.56
N GLN A 197 29.50 5.09 7.58
CA GLN A 197 29.65 5.86 8.81
C GLN A 197 28.29 6.42 9.24
N VAL A 198 27.86 6.07 10.44
CA VAL A 198 26.58 6.54 11.01
C VAL A 198 26.82 7.25 12.33
N LYS A 199 26.24 8.46 12.45
CA LYS A 199 26.11 9.18 13.72
C LYS A 199 24.98 8.51 14.49
N ARG A 200 25.23 8.04 15.72
CA ARG A 200 24.12 7.58 16.57
C ARG A 200 23.10 8.71 16.72
N ASN A 201 21.83 8.34 16.56
CA ASN A 201 20.60 9.15 16.45
C ASN A 201 20.10 9.38 15.02
N MET A 202 20.76 8.83 13.99
CA MET A 202 20.31 8.88 12.60
C MET A 202 20.71 7.58 11.88
N TRP A 203 19.78 6.94 11.18
CA TRP A 203 20.06 5.73 10.40
C TRP A 203 19.59 5.92 8.96
N GLU A 204 20.45 5.58 7.99
CA GLU A 204 20.11 5.38 6.59
C GLU A 204 20.27 3.89 6.24
N VAL A 205 19.47 3.40 5.31
CA VAL A 205 19.59 2.06 4.74
C VAL A 205 20.06 2.14 3.30
N THR A 206 21.11 1.40 2.98
CA THR A 206 21.54 1.08 1.61
C THR A 206 20.97 -0.29 1.24
N GLY A 207 20.02 -0.31 0.31
CA GLY A 207 19.40 -1.54 -0.20
C GLY A 207 20.23 -2.17 -1.32
N ASN A 208 20.50 -3.47 -1.20
CA ASN A 208 20.58 -4.43 -2.30
C ASN A 208 20.50 -5.83 -1.68
N MET A 209 19.28 -6.28 -1.37
CA MET A 209 19.04 -7.66 -0.93
C MET A 209 17.62 -8.10 -1.31
N LEU A 210 17.31 -8.09 -2.60
CA LEU A 210 16.06 -8.64 -3.15
C LEU A 210 16.26 -9.42 -4.47
N ASP A 211 17.38 -10.15 -4.62
CA ASP A 211 17.62 -10.98 -5.82
C ASP A 211 17.87 -12.47 -5.53
N THR A 212 17.54 -13.01 -4.35
CA THR A 212 17.80 -14.45 -4.08
C THR A 212 16.68 -15.27 -3.45
N LEU A 213 15.44 -14.77 -3.37
CA LEU A 213 14.35 -15.55 -2.77
C LEU A 213 13.05 -15.67 -3.59
N PHE A 214 13.05 -15.30 -4.88
CA PHE A 214 11.88 -15.51 -5.75
C PHE A 214 12.22 -16.04 -7.13
N TRP A 215 13.13 -17.02 -7.24
CA TRP A 215 13.18 -17.96 -8.37
C TRP A 215 13.72 -19.32 -7.87
N ALA A 216 12.84 -20.16 -7.36
CA ALA A 216 12.99 -21.62 -7.36
C ALA A 216 11.65 -22.26 -6.97
N SER A 217 11.17 -23.15 -7.83
CA SER A 217 9.94 -23.99 -7.77
C SER A 217 8.67 -23.33 -8.31
#